data_AF-A0A4R8PQA3-F1
#
_entry.id   AF-A0A4R8PQA3-F1
#
_cell.length_a   1.000
_cell.length_b   1.000
_cell.length_c   1.000
_cell.angle_alpha   90.00
_cell.angle_beta   90.00
_cell.angle_gamma   90.00
#
_symmetry.space_group_name_H-M   'P 1'
#
loop_
_entity.id
_entity.type
_entity.pdbx_description
1 polymer ?
#
loop_
_entity_poly.entity_id
_entity_poly.type
_entity_poly.pdbx_seq_one_letter_code
_entity_poly.pdbx_strand_id
1 'polypeptide(L)'
;MGSKFSTNADERALEAGLSAEAKRLFQEDLENICIENVQVSLLLATLSSGNCCPSSEALYVRIATGIAEILRLGSTQSDVEGDDVISQETSRRIWGSLYVAERWSFSGLGLRCRMDDVDSLNHVVKAAVEDTLFYSPSAASQIVADSDGQPGLWASMITLTGHFGPIQDFNRQIAKGGLSAPDVAQRVATLGRNLDNWLQSLPLDLQLSATNLDRSLHNGLAKSLTSLHLTYHFLSTLLYFHSLEEQRGPDARHRHDCE
;
A
#
# COMPACT_ATOMS: atom_id res chain seq x y z
N MET A 1 6.15 -11.88 8.72
CA MET A 1 7.07 -10.84 9.25
C MET A 1 7.23 -10.88 10.77
N GLY A 2 6.22 -11.29 11.56
CA GLY A 2 6.33 -11.27 13.03
C GLY A 2 7.39 -12.20 13.63
N SER A 3 7.57 -13.40 13.09
CA SER A 3 8.56 -14.39 13.56
C SER A 3 9.98 -13.84 13.60
N LYS A 4 10.44 -13.15 12.55
CA LYS A 4 11.79 -12.58 12.43
C LYS A 4 12.19 -11.64 13.56
N PHE A 5 11.22 -10.88 14.05
CA PHE A 5 11.41 -9.89 15.10
C PHE A 5 11.03 -10.43 16.48
N SER A 6 10.63 -11.71 16.58
CA SER A 6 10.39 -12.36 17.85
C SER A 6 11.69 -12.42 18.66
N THR A 7 11.58 -12.24 19.97
CA THR A 7 12.68 -12.46 20.90
C THR A 7 13.00 -13.95 21.05
N ASN A 8 12.04 -14.83 20.75
CA ASN A 8 12.17 -16.29 20.84
C ASN A 8 12.88 -16.88 19.61
N ALA A 9 13.95 -17.65 19.84
CA ALA A 9 14.73 -18.29 18.77
C ALA A 9 13.99 -19.40 18.04
N ASP A 10 13.14 -20.15 18.76
CA ASP A 10 12.40 -21.28 18.19
C ASP A 10 11.33 -20.76 17.21
N GLU A 11 10.66 -19.66 17.56
CA GLU A 11 9.70 -18.99 16.67
C GLU A 11 10.34 -18.44 15.40
N ARG A 12 11.59 -17.94 15.49
CA ARG A 12 12.37 -17.52 14.31
C ARG A 12 12.70 -18.71 13.42
N ALA A 13 13.06 -19.85 14.00
CA ALA A 13 13.44 -21.06 13.25
C ALA A 13 12.26 -21.65 12.44
N LEU A 14 11.03 -21.50 12.93
CA LEU A 14 9.83 -22.02 12.27
C LEU A 14 9.54 -21.35 10.91
N GLU A 15 10.00 -20.12 10.68
CA GLU A 15 9.66 -19.37 9.46
C GLU A 15 10.04 -20.13 8.19
N ALA A 16 11.23 -20.71 8.14
CA ALA A 16 11.71 -21.39 6.94
C ALA A 16 10.85 -22.61 6.60
N GLY A 17 10.54 -23.44 7.60
CA GLY A 17 9.72 -24.65 7.43
C GLY A 17 8.29 -24.31 7.03
N LEU A 18 7.64 -23.39 7.76
CA LEU A 18 6.26 -22.99 7.48
C LEU A 18 6.13 -22.26 6.15
N SER A 19 7.10 -21.43 5.78
CA SER A 19 7.09 -20.75 4.47
C SER A 19 7.29 -21.73 3.32
N ALA A 20 8.15 -22.74 3.49
CA ALA A 20 8.34 -23.77 2.47
C ALA A 20 7.07 -24.61 2.28
N GLU A 21 6.43 -25.01 3.38
CA GLU A 21 5.21 -25.81 3.34
C GLU A 21 4.02 -25.02 2.78
N ALA A 22 3.85 -23.75 3.17
CA ALA A 22 2.82 -22.88 2.60
C ALA A 22 2.98 -22.72 1.08
N LYS A 23 4.22 -22.59 0.58
CA LYS A 23 4.50 -22.54 -0.85
C LYS A 23 4.17 -23.86 -1.55
N ARG A 24 4.50 -25.01 -0.94
CA ARG A 24 4.21 -26.34 -1.48
C ARG A 24 2.70 -26.54 -1.64
N LEU A 25 1.93 -26.31 -0.57
CA LEU A 25 0.48 -26.43 -0.56
C LEU A 25 -0.18 -25.48 -1.58
N PHE A 26 0.28 -24.23 -1.62
CA PHE A 26 -0.23 -23.26 -2.60
C PHE A 26 0.06 -23.66 -4.04
N GLN A 27 1.24 -24.21 -4.32
CA GLN A 27 1.58 -24.70 -5.67
C GLN A 27 0.71 -25.88 -6.10
N GLU A 28 0.34 -26.76 -5.17
CA GLU A 28 -0.53 -27.90 -5.42
C GLU A 28 -1.99 -27.49 -5.70
N ASP A 29 -2.45 -26.38 -5.13
CA ASP A 29 -3.82 -25.86 -5.30
C ASP A 29 -3.90 -24.64 -6.26
N LEU A 30 -2.81 -24.30 -6.96
CA LEU A 30 -2.70 -23.02 -7.70
C LEU A 30 -3.81 -22.80 -8.74
N GLU A 31 -4.30 -23.87 -9.36
CA GLU A 31 -5.34 -23.80 -10.41
C GLU A 31 -6.75 -23.55 -9.84
N ASN A 32 -6.92 -23.68 -8.52
CA ASN A 32 -8.19 -23.41 -7.86
C ASN A 32 -8.42 -21.90 -7.76
N ILE A 33 -9.40 -21.41 -8.51
CA ILE A 33 -9.76 -19.99 -8.57
C ILE A 33 -10.70 -19.66 -7.40
N CYS A 34 -10.11 -19.27 -6.27
CA CYS A 34 -10.84 -18.96 -5.04
C CYS A 34 -10.23 -17.76 -4.29
N ILE A 35 -10.99 -17.19 -3.36
CA ILE A 35 -10.57 -16.04 -2.54
C ILE A 35 -9.37 -16.42 -1.65
N GLU A 36 -9.36 -17.63 -1.12
CA GLU A 36 -8.31 -18.17 -0.28
C GLU A 36 -6.97 -18.15 -1.02
N ASN A 37 -6.95 -18.52 -2.30
CA ASN A 37 -5.72 -18.48 -3.10
C ASN A 37 -5.27 -17.05 -3.42
N VAL A 38 -6.19 -16.08 -3.52
CA VAL A 38 -5.82 -14.66 -3.56
C VAL A 38 -5.14 -14.23 -2.25
N GLN A 39 -5.74 -14.57 -1.11
CA GLN A 39 -5.24 -14.22 0.21
C GLN A 39 -3.87 -14.87 0.50
N VAL A 40 -3.73 -16.18 0.22
CA VAL A 40 -2.46 -16.90 0.37
C VAL A 40 -1.38 -16.29 -0.52
N SER A 41 -1.70 -15.97 -1.78
CA SER A 41 -0.76 -15.29 -2.68
C SER A 41 -0.29 -13.95 -2.11
N LEU A 42 -1.21 -13.12 -1.58
CA LEU A 42 -0.86 -11.83 -0.97
C LEU A 42 0.01 -12.00 0.30
N LEU A 43 -0.25 -13.03 1.10
CA LEU A 43 0.58 -13.38 2.26
C LEU A 43 1.99 -13.83 1.83
N LEU A 44 2.10 -14.67 0.80
CA LEU A 44 3.38 -15.11 0.23
C LEU A 44 4.16 -13.95 -0.39
N ALA A 45 3.47 -12.98 -1.01
CA ALA A 45 4.08 -11.73 -1.48
C ALA A 45 4.68 -10.94 -0.31
N THR A 46 3.91 -10.74 0.77
CA THR A 46 4.37 -10.04 1.98
C THR A 46 5.56 -10.74 2.64
N LEU A 47 5.55 -12.08 2.69
CA LEU A 47 6.69 -12.87 3.18
C LEU A 47 7.92 -12.70 2.29
N SER A 48 7.74 -12.67 0.97
CA SER A 48 8.83 -12.46 0.01
C SER A 48 9.43 -11.05 0.12
N SER A 49 8.58 -10.04 0.30
CA SER A 49 8.98 -8.65 0.56
C SER A 49 9.85 -8.55 1.82
N GLY A 50 9.39 -9.14 2.93
CA GLY A 50 10.15 -9.20 4.18
C GLY A 50 11.43 -10.05 4.12
N ASN A 51 11.59 -10.88 3.09
CA ASN A 51 12.80 -11.65 2.78
C ASN A 51 13.68 -10.98 1.72
N CYS A 52 13.39 -9.72 1.35
CA CYS A 52 14.11 -8.98 0.31
C CYS A 52 14.18 -9.74 -1.03
N CYS A 53 13.10 -10.44 -1.38
CA CYS A 53 12.96 -11.22 -2.61
C CYS A 53 11.96 -10.54 -3.56
N PRO A 54 12.29 -9.38 -4.17
CA PRO A 54 11.32 -8.55 -4.90
C PRO A 54 10.72 -9.25 -6.12
N SER A 55 11.47 -10.13 -6.80
CA SER A 55 10.94 -10.91 -7.92
C SER A 55 9.87 -11.90 -7.48
N SER A 56 10.04 -12.56 -6.33
CA SER A 56 9.04 -13.48 -5.77
C SER A 56 7.83 -12.71 -5.25
N GLU A 57 8.04 -11.58 -4.59
CA GLU A 57 6.96 -10.67 -4.19
C GLU A 57 6.10 -10.29 -5.39
N ALA A 58 6.71 -9.75 -6.46
CA ALA A 58 6.00 -9.35 -7.66
C ALA A 58 5.29 -10.52 -8.36
N LEU A 59 5.89 -11.71 -8.38
CA LEU A 59 5.25 -12.91 -8.94
C LEU A 59 3.97 -13.27 -8.18
N TYR A 60 4.02 -13.33 -6.85
CA TYR A 60 2.85 -13.67 -6.05
C TYR A 60 1.76 -12.59 -6.12
N VAL A 61 2.13 -11.30 -6.14
CA VAL A 61 1.16 -10.22 -6.39
C VAL A 61 0.50 -10.40 -7.76
N ARG A 62 1.27 -10.73 -8.81
CA ARG A 62 0.71 -10.95 -10.16
C ARG A 62 -0.27 -12.12 -10.20
N ILE A 63 0.05 -13.23 -9.52
CA ILE A 63 -0.85 -14.39 -9.40
C ILE A 63 -2.13 -13.98 -8.69
N ALA A 64 -2.00 -13.29 -7.54
CA ALA A 64 -3.15 -12.84 -6.75
C ALA A 64 -4.08 -11.92 -7.54
N THR A 65 -3.51 -10.93 -8.25
CA THR A 65 -4.28 -10.03 -9.13
C THR A 65 -4.96 -10.80 -10.26
N GLY A 66 -4.29 -11.78 -10.88
CA GLY A 66 -4.87 -12.59 -11.93
C GLY A 66 -6.08 -13.40 -11.46
N ILE A 67 -5.99 -14.06 -10.30
CA ILE A 67 -7.11 -14.80 -9.70
C ILE A 67 -8.26 -13.83 -9.35
N ALA A 68 -7.94 -12.68 -8.74
CA ALA A 68 -8.94 -11.67 -8.38
C ALA A 68 -9.67 -11.07 -9.59
N GLU A 69 -8.98 -10.84 -10.71
CA GLU A 69 -9.58 -10.40 -11.97
C GLU A 69 -10.54 -11.47 -12.55
N ILE A 70 -10.16 -12.77 -12.50
CA ILE A 70 -11.03 -13.87 -12.95
C ILE A 70 -12.29 -13.96 -12.09
N LEU A 71 -12.14 -13.80 -10.76
CA LEU A 71 -13.25 -13.72 -9.80
C LEU A 71 -14.05 -12.42 -9.91
N ARG A 72 -13.56 -11.42 -10.66
CA ARG A 72 -14.16 -10.09 -10.82
C ARG A 72 -14.33 -9.35 -9.49
N LEU A 73 -13.40 -9.54 -8.57
CA LEU A 73 -13.36 -8.83 -7.29
C LEU A 73 -13.24 -7.32 -7.52
N GLY A 74 -13.89 -6.52 -6.66
CA GLY A 74 -13.85 -5.05 -6.74
C GLY A 74 -14.62 -4.44 -7.93
N SER A 75 -15.32 -5.24 -8.73
CA SER A 75 -16.21 -4.70 -9.76
C SER A 75 -17.47 -4.11 -9.12
N THR A 76 -18.02 -3.03 -9.68
CA THR A 76 -19.33 -2.50 -9.25
C THR A 76 -20.47 -3.51 -9.43
N GLN A 77 -20.22 -4.57 -10.20
CA GLN A 77 -21.13 -5.68 -10.43
C GLN A 77 -20.98 -6.82 -9.42
N SER A 78 -19.92 -6.84 -8.59
CA SER A 78 -19.75 -7.88 -7.56
C SER A 78 -20.64 -7.66 -6.34
N ASP A 79 -21.21 -6.47 -6.19
CA ASP A 79 -22.22 -6.17 -5.18
C ASP A 79 -23.59 -6.70 -5.64
N VAL A 80 -23.65 -7.97 -6.04
CA VAL A 80 -24.86 -8.64 -6.51
C VAL A 80 -25.86 -8.75 -5.35
N GLU A 81 -27.15 -8.53 -5.64
CA GLU A 81 -28.25 -8.80 -4.72
C GLU A 81 -28.21 -10.27 -4.25
N GLY A 82 -27.64 -10.52 -3.07
CA GLY A 82 -27.54 -11.85 -2.47
C GLY A 82 -26.28 -12.10 -1.65
N ASP A 83 -25.18 -11.39 -1.91
CA ASP A 83 -23.95 -11.52 -1.11
C ASP A 83 -24.11 -10.82 0.24
N ASP A 84 -23.67 -11.50 1.31
CA ASP A 84 -23.67 -10.92 2.64
C ASP A 84 -22.65 -9.76 2.74
N VAL A 85 -22.89 -8.86 3.68
CA VAL A 85 -22.08 -7.64 3.89
C VAL A 85 -20.60 -7.95 4.14
N ILE A 86 -20.29 -9.07 4.80
CA ILE A 86 -18.92 -9.49 5.11
C ILE A 86 -18.21 -9.94 3.84
N SER A 87 -18.89 -10.71 2.98
CA SER A 87 -18.36 -11.16 1.69
C SER A 87 -18.03 -9.98 0.78
N GLN A 88 -18.93 -8.99 0.69
CA GLN A 88 -18.67 -7.77 -0.09
C GLN A 88 -17.48 -6.96 0.47
N GLU A 89 -17.44 -6.74 1.78
CA GLU A 89 -16.33 -6.02 2.41
C GLU A 89 -15.00 -6.76 2.26
N THR A 90 -15.01 -8.09 2.33
CA THR A 90 -13.84 -8.93 2.08
C THR A 90 -13.31 -8.76 0.66
N SER A 91 -14.20 -8.78 -0.34
CA SER A 91 -13.85 -8.54 -1.75
C SER A 91 -13.21 -7.16 -1.95
N ARG A 92 -13.83 -6.10 -1.40
CA ARG A 92 -13.30 -4.73 -1.44
C ARG A 92 -11.92 -4.64 -0.80
N ARG A 93 -11.75 -5.22 0.39
CA ARG A 93 -10.47 -5.19 1.13
C ARG A 93 -9.37 -5.95 0.41
N ILE A 94 -9.68 -7.07 -0.20
CA ILE A 94 -8.74 -7.82 -1.04
C ILE A 94 -8.32 -6.97 -2.23
N TRP A 95 -9.29 -6.40 -2.97
CA TRP A 95 -9.01 -5.59 -4.16
C TRP A 95 -8.12 -4.38 -3.86
N GLY A 96 -8.46 -3.60 -2.83
CA GLY A 96 -7.64 -2.45 -2.43
C GLY A 96 -6.25 -2.85 -1.91
N SER A 97 -6.13 -4.00 -1.23
CA SER A 97 -4.83 -4.50 -0.79
C SER A 97 -3.95 -4.94 -1.96
N LEU A 98 -4.53 -5.58 -2.99
CA LEU A 98 -3.85 -5.92 -4.23
C LEU A 98 -3.39 -4.67 -4.98
N TYR A 99 -4.25 -3.65 -5.07
CA TYR A 99 -3.90 -2.36 -5.68
C TYR A 99 -2.66 -1.74 -5.04
N VAL A 100 -2.62 -1.75 -3.70
CA VAL A 100 -1.47 -1.24 -2.94
C VAL A 100 -0.24 -2.10 -3.23
N ALA A 101 -0.32 -3.41 -3.05
CA ALA A 101 0.80 -4.34 -3.25
C ALA A 101 1.38 -4.30 -4.68
N GLU A 102 0.53 -4.18 -5.71
CA GLU A 102 0.94 -4.08 -7.11
C GLU A 102 1.83 -2.84 -7.32
N ARG A 103 1.39 -1.67 -6.85
CA ARG A 103 2.15 -0.42 -6.99
C ARG A 103 3.49 -0.46 -6.26
N TRP A 104 3.53 -1.02 -5.06
CA TRP A 104 4.76 -1.16 -4.29
C TRP A 104 5.77 -2.07 -4.98
N SER A 105 5.34 -3.29 -5.31
CA SER A 105 6.22 -4.33 -5.83
C SER A 105 6.68 -4.03 -7.27
N PHE A 106 5.83 -3.46 -8.11
CA PHE A 106 6.12 -3.32 -9.53
C PHE A 106 6.90 -2.07 -9.88
N SER A 107 6.65 -0.96 -9.18
CA SER A 107 7.34 0.29 -9.47
C SER A 107 8.86 0.16 -9.28
N GLY A 108 9.30 -0.59 -8.25
CA GLY A 108 10.71 -0.89 -8.00
C GLY A 108 11.36 -1.73 -9.10
N LEU A 109 10.60 -2.63 -9.73
CA LEU A 109 11.06 -3.49 -10.82
C LEU A 109 10.83 -2.89 -12.23
N GLY A 110 10.14 -1.75 -12.33
CA GLY A 110 9.72 -1.19 -13.61
C GLY A 110 8.71 -2.06 -14.35
N LEU A 111 7.94 -2.87 -13.63
CA LEU A 111 6.84 -3.65 -14.19
C LEU A 111 5.59 -2.77 -14.34
N ARG A 112 4.74 -3.12 -15.30
CA ARG A 112 3.47 -2.41 -15.54
C ARG A 112 2.41 -2.83 -14.51
N CYS A 113 1.83 -1.86 -13.81
CA CYS A 113 0.60 -2.04 -13.02
C CYS A 113 -0.59 -2.26 -13.96
N ARG A 114 -1.49 -3.17 -13.59
CA ARG A 114 -2.71 -3.48 -14.35
C ARG A 114 -3.96 -2.92 -13.66
N MET A 115 -3.90 -2.68 -12.36
CA MET A 115 -5.00 -2.18 -11.55
C MET A 115 -5.09 -0.65 -11.66
N ASP A 116 -5.50 -0.16 -12.83
CA ASP A 116 -5.67 1.29 -13.14
C ASP A 116 -7.14 1.69 -13.34
N ASP A 117 -8.09 0.79 -13.07
CA ASP A 117 -9.52 1.13 -13.08
C ASP A 117 -9.87 2.06 -11.91
N VAL A 118 -9.92 3.36 -12.23
CA VAL A 118 -10.22 4.45 -11.29
C VAL A 118 -11.64 4.34 -10.74
N ASP A 119 -12.60 3.86 -11.53
CA ASP A 119 -13.99 3.76 -11.11
C ASP A 119 -14.19 2.63 -10.10
N SER A 120 -13.60 1.46 -10.36
CA SER A 120 -13.53 0.36 -9.40
C SER A 120 -12.85 0.79 -8.10
N LEU A 121 -11.73 1.51 -8.17
CA LEU A 121 -11.01 1.96 -6.97
C LEU A 121 -11.82 2.97 -6.15
N ASN A 122 -12.46 3.94 -6.82
CA ASN A 122 -13.31 4.93 -6.16
C ASN A 122 -14.51 4.27 -5.47
N HIS A 123 -15.10 3.26 -6.11
CA HIS A 123 -16.17 2.46 -5.52
C HIS A 123 -15.68 1.75 -4.25
N VAL A 124 -14.55 1.04 -4.33
CA VAL A 124 -13.95 0.34 -3.19
C VAL A 124 -13.62 1.30 -2.03
N VAL A 125 -13.04 2.46 -2.32
CA VAL A 125 -12.69 3.47 -1.30
C VAL A 125 -13.92 4.05 -0.62
N LYS A 126 -15.00 4.33 -1.38
CA LYS A 126 -16.23 4.93 -0.84
C LYS A 126 -17.08 3.94 -0.05
N ALA A 127 -17.10 2.68 -0.46
CA ALA A 127 -17.93 1.64 0.14
C ALA A 127 -17.23 0.87 1.27
N ALA A 128 -15.98 1.21 1.58
CA ALA A 128 -15.20 0.53 2.63
C ALA A 128 -15.74 0.87 4.02
N VAL A 129 -15.90 -0.17 4.83
CA VAL A 129 -16.27 -0.02 6.25
C VAL A 129 -15.10 0.59 7.02
N GLU A 130 -15.41 1.44 8.01
CA GLU A 130 -14.42 2.03 8.91
C GLU A 130 -13.57 0.94 9.60
N ASP A 131 -12.27 1.18 9.76
CA ASP A 131 -11.35 0.15 10.24
C ASP A 131 -11.63 -0.33 11.67
N THR A 132 -12.09 0.55 12.56
CA THR A 132 -12.48 0.18 13.93
C THR A 132 -13.62 -0.84 13.95
N LEU A 133 -14.61 -0.65 13.08
CA LEU A 133 -15.78 -1.52 12.92
C LEU A 133 -15.39 -2.85 12.30
N PHE A 134 -14.48 -2.85 11.33
CA PHE A 134 -13.97 -4.08 10.72
C PHE A 134 -13.30 -5.01 11.75
N TYR A 135 -12.52 -4.46 12.68
CA TYR A 135 -11.87 -5.25 13.74
C TYR A 135 -12.78 -5.59 14.93
N SER A 136 -14.04 -5.11 14.95
CA SER A 136 -15.03 -5.39 16.01
C SER A 136 -16.33 -5.99 15.43
N PRO A 137 -16.34 -7.29 15.09
CA PRO A 137 -17.44 -7.92 14.36
C PRO A 137 -18.78 -7.97 15.09
N SER A 138 -18.80 -7.74 16.41
CA SER A 138 -20.03 -7.81 17.24
C SER A 138 -21.06 -6.72 16.96
N ALA A 139 -20.77 -5.75 16.09
CA ALA A 139 -21.67 -4.65 15.73
C ALA A 139 -21.89 -4.49 14.21
N ALA A 140 -21.40 -5.42 13.39
CA ALA A 140 -21.37 -5.29 11.93
C ALA A 140 -22.75 -5.23 11.26
N SER A 141 -23.80 -5.75 11.93
CA SER A 141 -25.15 -5.85 11.35
C SER A 141 -25.98 -4.55 11.40
N GLN A 142 -25.54 -3.52 12.13
CA GLN A 142 -26.35 -2.31 12.37
C GLN A 142 -25.71 -0.98 11.94
N ILE A 143 -24.38 -0.93 11.69
CA ILE A 143 -23.65 0.34 11.61
C ILE A 143 -23.22 0.73 10.17
N VAL A 144 -23.33 -0.17 9.19
CA VAL A 144 -22.97 0.11 7.78
C VAL A 144 -23.84 1.20 7.14
N ALA A 145 -24.97 1.56 7.75
CA ALA A 145 -25.86 2.62 7.27
C ALA A 145 -25.43 4.05 7.67
N ASP A 146 -24.53 4.22 8.65
CA ASP A 146 -24.30 5.52 9.33
C ASP A 146 -22.86 6.07 9.19
N SER A 147 -21.98 5.43 8.42
CA SER A 147 -20.67 6.05 8.14
C SER A 147 -20.87 7.24 7.19
N ASP A 148 -20.50 8.44 7.62
CA ASP A 148 -20.60 9.73 6.90
C ASP A 148 -19.80 9.81 5.56
N GLY A 149 -19.43 8.67 4.98
CA GLY A 149 -18.65 8.58 3.74
C GLY A 149 -17.21 9.08 3.86
N GLN A 150 -16.73 9.30 5.09
CA GLN A 150 -15.35 9.69 5.34
C GLN A 150 -14.43 8.45 5.23
N PRO A 151 -13.35 8.52 4.43
CA PRO A 151 -12.45 7.38 4.24
C PRO A 151 -11.66 7.06 5.51
N GLY A 152 -11.72 5.80 5.96
CA GLY A 152 -10.89 5.29 7.06
C GLY A 152 -9.39 5.21 6.71
N LEU A 153 -8.57 4.68 7.63
CA LEU A 153 -7.12 4.54 7.44
C LEU A 153 -6.78 3.68 6.21
N TRP A 154 -7.49 2.58 6.00
CA TRP A 154 -7.26 1.68 4.87
C TRP A 154 -7.59 2.37 3.53
N ALA A 155 -8.72 3.07 3.45
CA ALA A 155 -9.10 3.85 2.28
C ALA A 155 -8.09 4.98 2.02
N SER A 156 -7.61 5.64 3.08
CA SER A 156 -6.55 6.64 3.02
C SER A 156 -5.22 6.06 2.51
N MET A 157 -4.84 4.84 2.92
CA MET A 157 -3.64 4.15 2.40
C MET A 157 -3.72 3.89 0.89
N ILE A 158 -4.89 3.51 0.39
CA ILE A 158 -5.11 3.27 -1.04
C ILE A 158 -4.90 4.55 -1.84
N THR A 159 -5.58 5.63 -1.43
CA THR A 159 -5.48 6.92 -2.12
C THR A 159 -4.05 7.47 -2.11
N LEU A 160 -3.33 7.35 -0.98
CA LEU A 160 -1.92 7.70 -0.88
C LEU A 160 -1.05 6.91 -1.86
N THR A 161 -1.29 5.60 -1.96
CA THR A 161 -0.50 4.72 -2.83
C THR A 161 -0.67 5.09 -4.31
N GLY A 162 -1.80 5.70 -4.68
CA GLY A 162 -2.00 6.28 -6.01
C GLY A 162 -0.95 7.31 -6.43
N HIS A 163 -0.33 8.00 -5.47
CA HIS A 163 0.73 8.98 -5.74
C HIS A 163 2.10 8.34 -6.03
N PHE A 164 2.31 7.06 -5.71
CA PHE A 164 3.61 6.41 -5.84
C PHE A 164 4.06 6.26 -7.30
N GLY A 165 3.15 5.84 -8.20
CA GLY A 165 3.44 5.64 -9.62
C GLY A 165 3.99 6.91 -10.29
N PRO A 166 3.27 8.05 -10.23
CA PRO A 166 3.76 9.32 -10.79
C PRO A 166 5.12 9.77 -10.25
N ILE A 167 5.40 9.56 -8.96
CA ILE A 167 6.70 9.88 -8.34
C ILE A 167 7.81 8.96 -8.88
N GLN A 168 7.53 7.66 -9.02
CA GLN A 168 8.48 6.69 -9.56
C GLN A 168 8.79 6.93 -11.04
N ASP A 169 7.78 7.25 -11.84
CA ASP A 169 7.97 7.59 -13.25
C ASP A 169 8.81 8.86 -13.41
N PHE A 170 8.56 9.87 -12.57
CA PHE A 170 9.38 11.07 -12.49
C PHE A 170 10.84 10.75 -12.14
N ASN A 171 11.08 9.98 -11.08
CA ASN A 171 12.43 9.58 -10.67
C ASN A 171 13.17 8.79 -11.76
N ARG A 172 12.45 7.92 -12.49
CA ARG A 172 13.00 7.18 -13.63
C ARG A 172 13.36 8.09 -14.80
N GLN A 173 12.59 9.14 -15.06
CA GLN A 173 12.89 10.13 -16.10
C GLN A 173 14.13 10.97 -15.76
N ILE A 174 14.28 11.39 -14.50
CA ILE A 174 15.49 12.05 -14.01
C ILE A 174 16.71 11.14 -14.19
N ALA A 175 16.62 9.88 -13.73
CA ALA A 175 17.74 8.95 -13.80
C ALA A 175 18.20 8.66 -15.25
N LYS A 176 17.30 8.79 -16.22
CA LYS A 176 17.59 8.65 -17.66
C LYS A 176 18.12 9.94 -18.31
N GLY A 177 18.22 11.04 -17.57
CA GLY A 177 18.58 12.35 -18.10
C GLY A 177 17.51 12.94 -19.04
N GLY A 178 16.25 12.50 -18.90
CA GLY A 178 15.18 12.83 -19.84
C GLY A 178 14.46 14.16 -19.57
N LEU A 179 14.86 14.90 -18.53
CA LEU A 179 14.19 16.15 -18.11
C LEU A 179 15.20 17.28 -17.99
N SER A 180 14.78 18.48 -18.42
CA SER A 180 15.55 19.70 -18.19
C SER A 180 15.33 20.21 -16.75
N ALA A 181 16.26 21.02 -16.21
CA ALA A 181 16.12 21.63 -14.89
C ALA A 181 14.77 22.34 -14.63
N PRO A 182 14.23 23.17 -15.56
CA PRO A 182 12.91 23.76 -15.36
C PRO A 182 11.78 22.73 -15.35
N ASP A 183 11.87 21.66 -16.14
CA ASP A 183 10.87 20.58 -16.13
C ASP A 183 10.90 19.82 -14.80
N VAL A 184 12.09 19.57 -14.25
CA VAL A 184 12.28 18.96 -12.93
C VAL A 184 11.62 19.82 -11.87
N ALA A 185 11.92 21.11 -11.81
CA ALA A 185 11.34 22.03 -10.83
C ALA A 185 9.80 22.07 -10.91
N GLN A 186 9.24 22.12 -12.13
CA GLN A 186 7.79 22.13 -12.34
C GLN A 186 7.12 20.81 -11.90
N ARG A 187 7.76 19.66 -12.19
CA ARG A 187 7.29 18.33 -11.79
C ARG A 187 7.31 18.19 -10.26
N VAL A 188 8.40 18.58 -9.61
CA VAL A 188 8.52 18.60 -8.14
C VAL A 188 7.41 19.45 -7.52
N ALA A 189 7.20 20.66 -8.00
CA ALA A 189 6.14 21.56 -7.50
C ALA A 189 4.73 20.99 -7.71
N THR A 190 4.50 20.22 -8.77
CA THR A 190 3.19 19.63 -9.06
C THR A 190 2.94 18.41 -8.18
N LEU A 191 3.89 17.48 -8.12
CA LEU A 191 3.77 16.26 -7.30
C LEU A 191 3.77 16.60 -5.80
N GLY A 192 4.54 17.61 -5.39
CA GLY A 192 4.58 18.11 -4.01
C GLY A 192 3.23 18.65 -3.56
N ARG A 193 2.63 19.54 -4.36
CA ARG A 193 1.26 20.03 -4.11
C ARG A 193 0.24 18.91 -4.04
N ASN A 194 0.37 17.87 -4.85
CA ASN A 194 -0.55 16.74 -4.80
C ASN A 194 -0.46 15.97 -3.47
N LEU A 195 0.76 15.78 -2.94
CA LEU A 195 0.97 15.17 -1.63
C LEU A 195 0.43 16.07 -0.50
N ASP A 196 0.70 17.37 -0.55
CA ASP A 196 0.22 18.34 0.45
C ASP A 196 -1.32 18.39 0.46
N ASN A 197 -1.95 18.44 -0.72
CA ASN A 197 -3.40 18.41 -0.86
C ASN A 197 -3.99 17.11 -0.30
N TRP A 198 -3.34 15.97 -0.56
CA TRP A 198 -3.76 14.69 0.00
C TRP A 198 -3.68 14.72 1.53
N LEU A 199 -2.58 15.20 2.11
CA LEU A 199 -2.43 15.30 3.56
C LEU A 199 -3.49 16.21 4.20
N GLN A 200 -3.80 17.34 3.56
CA GLN A 200 -4.84 18.27 4.01
C GLN A 200 -6.26 17.70 3.86
N SER A 201 -6.48 16.78 2.93
CA SER A 201 -7.76 16.11 2.73
C SER A 201 -8.05 15.01 3.76
N LEU A 202 -7.05 14.59 4.55
CA LEU A 202 -7.26 13.58 5.57
C LEU A 202 -8.23 14.07 6.66
N PRO A 203 -9.17 13.21 7.11
CA PRO A 203 -9.94 13.46 8.31
C PRO A 203 -9.07 13.85 9.50
N LEU A 204 -9.55 14.76 10.35
CA LEU A 204 -8.77 15.35 11.45
C LEU A 204 -8.23 14.31 12.43
N ASP A 205 -8.95 13.20 12.62
CA ASP A 205 -8.59 12.08 13.47
C ASP A 205 -7.54 11.15 12.84
N LEU A 206 -7.32 11.24 11.52
CA LEU A 206 -6.28 10.49 10.81
C LEU A 206 -4.98 11.30 10.61
N GLN A 207 -4.97 12.58 10.96
CA GLN A 207 -3.74 13.39 10.91
C GLN A 207 -2.75 12.97 12.01
N LEU A 208 -1.44 13.11 11.75
CA LEU A 208 -0.42 12.77 12.73
C LEU A 208 -0.37 13.82 13.85
N SER A 209 -0.84 13.43 15.03
CA SER A 209 -0.71 14.22 16.26
C SER A 209 -0.53 13.29 17.45
N ALA A 210 0.00 13.81 18.56
CA ALA A 210 0.13 13.02 19.79
C ALA A 210 -1.24 12.49 20.25
N THR A 211 -2.28 13.32 20.17
CA THR A 211 -3.66 12.95 20.52
C THR A 211 -4.20 11.83 19.64
N ASN A 212 -4.02 11.91 18.31
CA ASN A 212 -4.53 10.89 17.39
C ASN A 212 -3.73 9.59 17.49
N LEU A 213 -2.43 9.67 17.78
CA LEU A 213 -1.59 8.50 18.01
C LEU A 213 -2.03 7.76 19.28
N ASP A 214 -2.27 8.48 20.37
CA ASP A 214 -2.78 7.92 21.62
C ASP A 214 -4.16 7.28 21.42
N ARG A 215 -5.10 7.98 20.76
CA ARG A 215 -6.40 7.42 20.39
C ARG A 215 -6.26 6.15 19.55
N SER A 216 -5.39 6.17 18.53
CA SER A 216 -5.16 5.02 17.66
C SER A 216 -4.55 3.84 18.42
N LEU A 217 -3.72 4.09 19.43
CA LEU A 217 -3.19 3.03 20.30
C LEU A 217 -4.32 2.34 21.07
N HIS A 218 -5.21 3.11 21.69
CA HIS A 218 -6.37 2.58 22.41
C HIS A 218 -7.32 1.78 21.50
N ASN A 219 -7.44 2.19 20.23
CA ASN A 219 -8.29 1.52 19.25
C ASN A 219 -7.59 0.38 18.48
N GLY A 220 -6.33 0.04 18.79
CA GLY A 220 -5.57 -0.99 18.08
C GLY A 220 -5.13 -0.63 16.65
N LEU A 221 -5.24 0.64 16.26
CA LEU A 221 -4.96 1.17 14.92
C LEU A 221 -3.62 1.92 14.83
N ALA A 222 -2.85 2.03 15.91
CA ALA A 222 -1.58 2.78 15.93
C ALA A 222 -0.61 2.33 14.82
N LYS A 223 -0.55 1.03 14.53
CA LYS A 223 0.29 0.49 13.44
C LYS A 223 -0.15 1.02 12.08
N SER A 224 -1.44 1.03 11.81
CA SER A 224 -2.01 1.51 10.54
C SER A 224 -1.82 3.01 10.37
N LEU A 225 -2.08 3.81 11.41
CA LEU A 225 -1.84 5.26 11.40
C LEU A 225 -0.35 5.56 11.18
N THR A 226 0.54 4.87 11.88
CA THR A 226 1.99 5.05 11.73
C THR A 226 2.44 4.68 10.31
N SER A 227 1.92 3.58 9.76
CA SER A 227 2.25 3.12 8.41
C SER A 227 1.80 4.13 7.35
N LEU A 228 0.63 4.76 7.53
CA LEU A 228 0.12 5.82 6.66
C LEU A 228 1.07 7.01 6.60
N HIS A 229 1.44 7.56 7.75
CA HIS A 229 2.32 8.73 7.80
C HIS A 229 3.75 8.40 7.41
N LEU A 230 4.25 7.21 7.75
CA LEU A 230 5.56 6.74 7.29
C LEU A 230 5.60 6.65 5.76
N THR A 231 4.53 6.12 5.16
CA THR A 231 4.40 6.05 3.69
C THR A 231 4.38 7.45 3.08
N TYR A 232 3.62 8.39 3.65
CA TYR A 232 3.57 9.77 3.17
C TYR A 232 4.96 10.43 3.16
N HIS A 233 5.69 10.30 4.26
CA HIS A 233 7.05 10.85 4.36
C HIS A 233 8.04 10.13 3.46
N PHE A 234 7.89 8.81 3.26
CA PHE A 234 8.67 8.06 2.30
C PHE A 234 8.46 8.57 0.86
N LEU A 235 7.22 8.76 0.43
CA LEU A 235 6.90 9.33 -0.89
C LEU A 235 7.46 10.75 -1.06
N SER A 236 7.35 11.57 -0.02
CA SER A 236 7.93 12.92 0.01
C SER A 236 9.45 12.86 -0.14
N THR A 237 10.11 11.94 0.57
CA THR A 237 11.57 11.74 0.47
C THR A 237 11.96 11.35 -0.94
N LEU A 238 11.25 10.40 -1.56
CA LEU A 238 11.51 10.00 -2.95
C LEU A 238 11.35 11.14 -3.94
N LEU A 239 10.38 12.03 -3.72
CA LEU A 239 10.13 13.17 -4.60
C LEU A 239 11.23 14.23 -4.48
N TYR A 240 11.62 14.58 -3.25
CA TYR A 240 12.53 15.70 -2.98
C TYR A 240 14.01 15.30 -2.93
N PHE A 241 14.33 14.00 -3.02
CA PHE A 241 15.70 13.48 -2.91
C PHE A 241 16.68 14.22 -3.83
N HIS A 242 16.30 14.42 -5.10
CA HIS A 242 17.17 15.07 -6.09
C HIS A 242 17.45 16.54 -5.75
N SER A 243 16.44 17.29 -5.29
CA SER A 243 16.60 18.69 -4.91
C SER A 243 17.52 18.86 -3.69
N LEU A 244 17.61 17.86 -2.81
CA LEU A 244 18.54 17.85 -1.68
C LEU A 244 19.99 17.61 -2.13
N GLU A 245 20.22 16.86 -3.21
CA GLU A 245 21.56 16.64 -3.77
C GLU A 245 22.08 17.86 -4.53
N GLU A 246 21.23 18.55 -5.28
CA GLU A 246 21.62 19.77 -6.02
C GLU A 246 22.07 20.89 -5.09
N GLN A 247 21.40 21.08 -3.95
CA GLN A 247 21.81 22.04 -2.91
C GLN A 247 23.17 21.72 -2.27
N ARG A 248 23.71 20.50 -2.46
CA ARG A 248 24.99 20.05 -1.92
C ARG A 248 26.16 20.14 -2.93
N GLY A 249 25.94 20.58 -4.17
CA GLY A 249 27.01 20.81 -5.16
C GLY A 249 27.65 22.21 -5.08
N PRO A 250 28.73 22.47 -5.86
CA PRO A 250 30.15 22.29 -5.56
C PRO A 250 30.74 23.12 -4.39
N ASP A 251 29.98 24.03 -3.77
CA ASP A 251 30.54 24.97 -2.77
C ASP A 251 31.02 24.29 -1.46
N ALA A 252 30.61 23.05 -1.22
CA ALA A 252 31.09 22.24 -0.09
C ALA A 252 32.41 21.51 -0.36
N ARG A 253 32.85 21.38 -1.62
CA ARG A 253 34.11 20.70 -2.00
C ARG A 253 35.31 21.63 -2.18
N HIS A 254 35.14 22.95 -2.06
CA HIS A 254 36.23 23.92 -2.15
C HIS A 254 36.64 24.56 -0.81
N ARG A 255 36.08 24.10 0.32
CA ARG A 255 36.43 24.61 1.66
C ARG A 255 37.32 23.68 2.48
N HIS A 256 37.92 22.65 1.89
CA HIS A 256 38.82 21.74 2.61
C HIS A 256 40.28 21.75 2.14
N ASP A 257 40.65 22.57 1.15
CA ASP A 257 42.03 22.69 0.64
C ASP A 257 42.61 24.12 0.79
N CYS A 258 42.16 24.88 1.80
CA CYS A 258 42.81 26.11 2.24
C CYS A 258 42.57 26.30 3.75
N GLU A 259 43.38 25.63 4.57
CA GLU A 259 44.04 26.16 5.79
C GLU A 259 44.95 25.09 6.40
#